data_AF-A0A5D3G683-F1
#
_entry.id   AF-A0A5D3G683-F1
#
_cell.length_a   1.000
_cell.length_b   1.000
_cell.length_c   1.000
_cell.angle_alpha   90.00
_cell.angle_beta   90.00
_cell.angle_gamma   90.00
#
_symmetry.space_group_name_H-M   'P 1'
#
loop_
_entity.id
_entity.type
_entity.pdbx_description
1 polymer ?
#
loop_
_entity_poly.entity_id
_entity_poly.type
_entity_poly.pdbx_seq_one_letter_code
_entity_poly.pdbx_strand_id
1 'polypeptide(L)'
;MPKYMLDYIRLCQECSLDLRTIGNMISIVIPTLQREAAGLRSAVSEFAGEFPELEQDAELLESAIRAGLQRCTPQPGQQELFAA
;
A
#
# COMPACT_ATOMS: atom_id res chain seq x y z
N MET A 1 -11.12 10.24 3.78
CA MET A 1 -10.69 8.82 3.87
C MET A 1 -11.15 8.10 5.16
N PRO A 2 -11.72 6.89 5.07
CA PRO A 2 -11.98 5.98 6.19
C PRO A 2 -10.78 5.68 7.12
N LYS A 3 -11.05 5.46 8.41
CA LYS A 3 -10.02 5.19 9.43
C LYS A 3 -9.11 4.01 9.10
N TYR A 4 -9.68 2.89 8.64
CA TYR A 4 -8.89 1.68 8.35
C TYR A 4 -7.85 1.90 7.24
N MET A 5 -8.14 2.78 6.27
CA MET A 5 -7.16 3.13 5.23
C MET A 5 -6.01 3.95 5.79
N LEU A 6 -6.28 4.87 6.71
CA LEU A 6 -5.23 5.63 7.40
C LEU A 6 -4.33 4.70 8.22
N ASP A 7 -4.93 3.73 8.91
CA ASP A 7 -4.18 2.71 9.66
C ASP A 7 -3.30 1.88 8.70
N TYR A 8 -3.83 1.49 7.54
CA TYR A 8 -3.09 0.74 6.51
C TYR A 8 -1.98 1.55 5.86
N ILE A 9 -2.20 2.84 5.57
CA ILE A 9 -1.15 3.76 5.09
C ILE A 9 -0.01 3.84 6.10
N ARG A 10 -0.34 3.98 7.39
CA ARG A 10 0.65 4.02 8.46
C ARG A 10 1.47 2.72 8.52
N LEU A 11 0.81 1.57 8.43
CA LEU A 11 1.50 0.27 8.39
C LEU A 11 2.46 0.16 7.20
N CYS A 12 2.12 0.72 6.03
CA CYS A 12 3.02 0.75 4.86
C CYS A 12 4.27 1.61 5.06
N GLN A 13 4.24 2.57 5.99
CA GLN A 13 5.36 3.47 6.29
C GLN A 13 6.25 2.92 7.40
N GLU A 14 5.70 2.07 8.28
CA GLU A 14 6.41 1.45 9.38
C GLU A 14 7.27 0.26 8.87
N CYS A 15 8.47 0.09 9.42
CA CYS A 15 9.32 -1.06 9.12
C CYS A 15 9.01 -2.16 10.13
N SER A 16 8.36 -3.25 9.70
CA SER A 16 8.18 -4.44 10.52
C SER A 16 9.06 -5.56 10.00
N LEU A 17 9.83 -6.18 10.89
CA LEU A 17 10.59 -7.41 10.64
C LEU A 17 9.79 -8.66 11.04
N ASP A 18 8.58 -8.49 11.58
CA ASP A 18 7.72 -9.59 11.95
C ASP A 18 7.12 -10.24 10.68
N LEU A 19 7.47 -11.50 10.43
CA LEU A 19 7.05 -12.25 9.24
C LEU A 19 5.53 -12.35 9.10
N ARG A 20 4.80 -12.44 10.21
CA ARG A 20 3.32 -12.45 10.19
C ARG A 20 2.78 -11.10 9.71
N THR A 21 3.35 -10.01 10.22
CA THR A 21 3.02 -8.65 9.77
C THR A 21 3.33 -8.49 8.29
N ILE A 22 4.53 -8.88 7.83
CA ILE A 22 4.90 -8.84 6.41
C ILE A 22 3.91 -9.65 5.55
N GLY A 23 3.57 -10.86 5.99
CA GLY A 23 2.57 -11.70 5.32
C GLY A 23 1.21 -11.00 5.19
N ASN A 24 0.72 -10.37 6.27
CA ASN A 24 -0.52 -9.59 6.25
C ASN A 24 -0.41 -8.34 5.35
N MET A 25 0.76 -7.70 5.33
CA MET A 25 1.01 -6.55 4.47
C MET A 25 0.87 -6.93 3.00
N ILE A 26 1.51 -8.02 2.58
CA ILE A 26 1.50 -8.51 1.20
C ILE A 26 0.13 -9.04 0.80
N SER A 27 -0.55 -9.81 1.66
CA SER A 27 -1.77 -10.54 1.30
C SER A 27 -3.06 -9.77 1.52
N ILE A 28 -3.08 -8.77 2.41
CA ILE A 28 -4.31 -8.07 2.81
C ILE A 28 -4.18 -6.57 2.63
N VAL A 29 -3.19 -5.95 3.27
CA VAL A 29 -3.11 -4.48 3.39
C VAL A 29 -2.83 -3.84 2.02
N ILE A 30 -1.73 -4.23 1.37
CA ILE A 30 -1.32 -3.66 0.08
C ILE A 30 -2.39 -3.91 -1.01
N PRO A 31 -2.93 -5.13 -1.19
CA PRO A 31 -3.99 -5.35 -2.18
C PRO A 31 -5.27 -4.58 -1.90
N THR A 32 -5.60 -4.34 -0.62
CA THR A 32 -6.77 -3.53 -0.27
C THR A 32 -6.54 -2.07 -0.63
N LEU A 33 -5.39 -1.49 -0.27
CA LEU A 33 -5.05 -0.12 -0.67
C LEU A 33 -5.00 0.04 -2.20
N GLN A 34 -4.49 -0.95 -2.94
CA GLN A 34 -4.49 -0.92 -4.41
C GLN A 34 -5.91 -0.84 -5.00
N ARG A 35 -6.87 -1.58 -4.44
CA ARG A 35 -8.28 -1.51 -4.88
C ARG A 35 -8.89 -0.13 -4.60
N GLU A 36 -8.65 0.41 -3.41
CA GLU A 36 -9.16 1.73 -3.03
C GLU A 36 -8.52 2.84 -3.88
N ALA A 37 -7.21 2.78 -4.14
CA ALA A 37 -6.51 3.73 -5.01
C ALA A 37 -7.05 3.69 -6.44
N ALA A 38 -7.31 2.51 -6.98
CA ALA A 38 -7.93 2.36 -8.30
C ALA A 38 -9.36 2.92 -8.34
N GLY A 39 -10.14 2.74 -7.27
CA GLY A 39 -11.45 3.36 -7.11
C GLY A 39 -11.37 4.89 -7.12
N LEU A 40 -10.45 5.47 -6.36
CA LEU A 40 -10.22 6.91 -6.33
C LEU A 40 -9.76 7.46 -7.68
N ARG A 41 -8.83 6.79 -8.37
CA ARG A 41 -8.39 7.19 -9.73
C ARG A 41 -9.53 7.14 -10.74
N SER A 42 -10.42 6.16 -10.61
CA SER A 42 -11.63 6.08 -11.45
C SER A 42 -12.56 7.25 -11.18
N ALA A 43 -12.78 7.60 -9.91
CA ALA A 43 -13.58 8.76 -9.52
C ALA A 43 -12.96 10.08 -10.01
N VAL A 44 -11.65 10.29 -9.85
CA VAL A 44 -10.94 11.47 -10.38
C VAL A 44 -11.18 11.63 -11.89
N SER A 45 -11.14 10.51 -12.62
CA SER A 45 -11.38 10.49 -14.07
C SER A 45 -12.85 10.79 -14.41
N GLU A 46 -13.80 10.23 -13.66
CA GLU A 46 -15.25 10.45 -13.86
C GLU A 46 -15.64 11.90 -13.63
N PHE A 47 -15.07 12.54 -12.60
CA PHE A 47 -15.33 13.93 -12.25
C PHE A 47 -14.34 14.92 -12.89
N ALA A 48 -13.54 14.47 -13.88
CA ALA A 48 -12.56 15.30 -14.60
C ALA A 48 -11.66 16.18 -13.69
N GLY A 49 -11.31 15.67 -12.50
CA GLY A 49 -10.48 16.40 -11.53
C GLY A 49 -11.17 17.57 -10.83
N GLU A 50 -12.50 17.68 -10.87
CA GLU A 50 -13.27 18.73 -10.14
C GLU A 50 -13.05 18.71 -8.62
N PHE A 51 -12.62 17.56 -8.09
CA PHE A 51 -12.36 17.35 -6.67
C PHE A 51 -10.86 17.09 -6.45
N PRO A 52 -10.05 18.14 -6.19
CA PRO A 52 -8.61 18.00 -5.99
C PRO A 52 -8.26 17.14 -4.76
N GLU A 53 -9.17 17.03 -3.79
CA GLU A 53 -9.00 16.15 -2.63
C GLU A 53 -8.98 14.67 -3.02
N LEU A 54 -9.73 14.27 -4.07
CA LEU A 54 -9.70 12.89 -4.56
C LEU A 54 -8.36 12.54 -5.21
N GLU A 55 -7.76 13.50 -5.91
CA GLU A 55 -6.43 13.34 -6.50
C GLU A 55 -5.36 13.22 -5.42
N GLN A 56 -5.42 14.09 -4.40
CA GLN A 56 -4.52 14.02 -3.23
C GLN A 56 -4.66 12.70 -2.47
N ASP A 57 -5.90 12.24 -2.22
CA ASP A 57 -6.15 10.96 -1.56
C ASP A 57 -5.60 9.81 -2.40
N ALA A 58 -5.80 9.81 -3.73
CA ALA A 58 -5.27 8.79 -4.63
C ALA A 58 -3.73 8.75 -4.61
N GLU A 59 -3.08 9.90 -4.70
CA GLU A 59 -1.61 10.02 -4.64
C GLU A 59 -1.05 9.53 -3.30
N LEU A 60 -1.74 9.86 -2.19
CA LEU A 60 -1.35 9.41 -0.86
C LEU A 60 -1.40 7.88 -0.75
N LEU A 61 -2.48 7.24 -1.22
CA LEU A 61 -2.58 5.78 -1.24
C LEU A 61 -1.49 5.15 -2.11
N GLU A 62 -1.27 5.67 -3.31
CA GLU A 62 -0.25 5.14 -4.22
C GLU A 62 1.16 5.27 -3.66
N SER A 63 1.46 6.39 -2.98
CA SER A 63 2.72 6.59 -2.28
C SER A 63 2.91 5.56 -1.16
N ALA A 64 1.88 5.35 -0.34
CA ALA A 64 1.90 4.35 0.71
C ALA A 64 2.09 2.93 0.15
N ILE A 65 1.39 2.57 -0.93
CA ILE A 65 1.54 1.27 -1.60
C ILE A 65 2.99 1.06 -2.06
N ARG A 66 3.61 2.04 -2.70
CA ARG A 66 5.02 1.95 -3.13
C ARG A 66 5.96 1.74 -1.94
N ALA A 67 5.77 2.49 -0.86
CA ALA A 67 6.55 2.33 0.36
C ALA A 67 6.38 0.93 0.97
N GLY A 68 5.14 0.44 1.06
CA GLY A 68 4.83 -0.89 1.57
C GLY A 68 5.46 -2.00 0.73
N LEU A 69 5.36 -1.91 -0.60
CA LEU A 69 6.00 -2.87 -1.51
C LEU A 69 7.53 -2.89 -1.33
N GLN A 70 8.18 -1.72 -1.27
CA GLN A 70 9.63 -1.64 -1.09
C GLN A 70 10.10 -2.23 0.24
N ARG A 71 9.31 -2.07 1.30
CA ARG A 71 9.66 -2.51 2.66
C ARG A 71 9.29 -3.96 2.93
N CYS A 72 8.18 -4.44 2.36
CA CYS A 72 7.65 -5.78 2.63
C CYS A 72 8.07 -6.82 1.60
N THR A 73 8.70 -6.44 0.48
CA THR A 73 9.24 -7.43 -0.47
C THR A 73 10.56 -8.00 0.08
N PRO A 74 10.64 -9.31 0.35
CA PRO A 74 11.89 -9.94 0.76
C PRO A 74 12.94 -9.72 -0.33
N GLN A 75 14.13 -9.22 0.02
CA GLN A 75 15.22 -9.13 -0.95
C GLN A 75 15.62 -10.55 -1.36
N PRO A 76 15.88 -10.81 -2.67
CA PRO A 76 16.22 -12.15 -3.17
C PRO A 76 17.39 -12.83 -2.44
N GLY A 77 18.28 -12.07 -1.80
CA GLY A 77 19.43 -12.60 -1.06
C GLY A 77 19.12 -13.35 0.23
N GLN A 78 17.89 -13.31 0.78
CA GLN A 78 17.56 -14.01 2.03
C GLN A 78 17.02 -15.44 1.84
N GLN A 79 16.57 -15.80 0.63
CA GLN A 79 16.10 -17.17 0.35
C GLN A 79 17.25 -18.14 0.04
N GLU A 80 18.40 -17.65 -0.43
CA GLU A 80 19.57 -18.49 -0.72
C GLU A 80 20.32 -18.95 0.54
N LEU A 81 20.17 -18.23 1.66
CA LEU A 81 20.87 -18.55 2.93
C LEU A 81 20.34 -19.80 3.65
N PHE A 82 19.17 -20.33 3.26
CA PHE A 82 18.55 -21.52 3.87
C PHE A 82 18.48 -22.72 2.92
N ALA A 83 19.14 -22.64 1.75
CA ALA A 83 19.16 -23.71 0.75
C ALA A 83 20.45 -24.56 0.79
N ALA A 84 21.25 -24.47 1.86
CA ALA A 84 22.50 -25.21 2.05
C ALA A 84 22.37 -26.35 3.06
#